data_AF-A0A819V6B3-F1
#
_entry.id   AF-A0A819V6B3-F1
#
_cell.length_a   1.000
_cell.length_b   1.000
_cell.length_c   1.000
_cell.angle_alpha   90.00
_cell.angle_beta   90.00
_cell.angle_gamma   90.00
#
_symmetry.space_group_name_H-M   'P 1'
#
loop_
_entity.id
_entity.type
_entity.pdbx_description
1 polymer ?
#
loop_
_entity_poly.entity_id
_entity_poly.type
_entity_poly.pdbx_seq_one_letter_code
_entity_poly.pdbx_strand_id
1 'polypeptide(L)'
;MLVPVFSLQLNNKVFPRTVAVGKFNGKQSCLVGATAGNKVFIHSPRDVNPQAQQLEGNISLLNVNQVITSLACGQLDEQLKKDLLVVGTSTNIVAYDIDRNVDIFFKENPDGAHAITIGHWGELPEQLAIVGGNCSIHGFNKKSEDVLWTVTGDNVSSLALLDFNSDGYNE
;
A
#
# COMPACT_ATOMS: atom_id res chain seq x y z
N MET A 1 -32.69 7.56 -5.75
CA MET A 1 -32.11 7.32 -4.41
C MET A 1 -31.19 6.12 -4.54
N LEU A 2 -29.90 6.27 -4.25
CA LEU A 2 -28.94 5.16 -4.32
C LEU A 2 -29.06 4.32 -3.03
N VAL A 3 -29.06 2.99 -3.18
CA VAL A 3 -29.09 2.02 -2.07
C VAL A 3 -27.76 1.26 -2.10
N PRO A 4 -27.09 1.05 -0.94
CA PRO A 4 -25.86 0.27 -0.91
C PRO A 4 -26.10 -1.16 -1.41
N VAL A 5 -25.28 -1.61 -2.36
CA VAL A 5 -25.36 -2.98 -2.91
C VAL A 5 -25.01 -4.02 -1.85
N PHE A 6 -24.13 -3.67 -0.91
CA PHE A 6 -23.78 -4.49 0.25
C PHE A 6 -23.39 -3.60 1.43
N SER A 7 -23.45 -4.18 2.64
CA SER A 7 -22.95 -3.58 3.88
C SER A 7 -22.21 -4.64 4.67
N LEU A 8 -21.08 -4.27 5.27
CA LEU A 8 -20.21 -5.17 6.02
C LEU A 8 -19.71 -4.49 7.30
N GLN A 9 -19.71 -5.22 8.40
CA GLN A 9 -19.17 -4.77 9.68
C GLN A 9 -17.86 -5.50 9.99
N LEU A 10 -16.75 -4.76 10.05
CA LEU A 10 -15.39 -5.33 10.21
C LEU A 10 -14.94 -5.50 11.67
N ASN A 11 -15.73 -5.02 12.64
CA ASN A 11 -15.45 -5.05 14.09
C ASN A 11 -14.06 -4.52 14.50
N ASN A 12 -13.41 -3.72 13.65
CA ASN A 12 -12.11 -3.11 13.90
C ASN A 12 -12.20 -1.60 13.65
N LYS A 13 -11.52 -0.81 14.49
CA LYS A 13 -11.37 0.64 14.25
C LYS A 13 -10.34 0.83 13.14
N VAL A 14 -10.76 1.43 12.03
CA VAL A 14 -9.91 1.69 10.86
C VAL A 14 -9.37 3.11 10.94
N PHE A 15 -8.07 3.28 10.69
CA PHE A 15 -7.48 4.61 10.64
C PHE A 15 -7.82 5.33 9.33
N PRO A 16 -8.02 6.66 9.35
CA PRO A 16 -8.19 7.43 8.12
C PRO A 16 -6.98 7.29 7.19
N ARG A 17 -7.19 7.40 5.87
CA ARG A 17 -6.13 7.41 4.84
C ARG A 17 -5.22 6.16 4.81
N THR A 18 -5.60 5.10 5.49
CA THR A 18 -4.86 3.84 5.54
C THR A 18 -5.78 2.70 5.12
N VAL A 19 -6.45 2.88 3.98
CA VAL A 19 -7.34 1.89 3.39
C VAL A 19 -7.00 1.77 1.92
N ALA A 20 -6.89 0.55 1.44
CA ALA A 20 -6.64 0.26 0.03
C ALA A 20 -7.39 -0.99 -0.39
N VAL A 21 -7.54 -1.17 -1.70
CA VAL A 21 -8.10 -2.38 -2.30
C VAL A 21 -7.06 -2.91 -3.28
N GLY A 22 -6.76 -4.21 -3.19
CA GLY A 22 -5.76 -4.85 -4.03
C GLY A 22 -6.12 -6.29 -4.36
N LYS A 23 -5.56 -6.80 -5.46
CA LYS A 23 -5.65 -8.19 -5.91
C LYS A 23 -4.38 -8.94 -5.57
N PHE A 24 -4.25 -9.35 -4.31
CA PHE A 24 -3.03 -9.99 -3.82
C PHE A 24 -2.78 -11.39 -4.38
N ASN A 25 -3.83 -12.10 -4.78
CA ASN A 25 -3.74 -13.39 -5.50
C ASN A 25 -3.83 -13.21 -7.04
N GLY A 26 -3.81 -11.96 -7.53
CA GLY A 26 -3.93 -11.59 -8.94
C GLY A 26 -5.35 -11.70 -9.53
N LYS A 27 -6.34 -12.21 -8.77
CA LYS A 27 -7.69 -12.48 -9.28
C LYS A 27 -8.78 -11.75 -8.51
N GLN A 28 -8.79 -11.89 -7.19
CA GLN A 28 -9.85 -11.41 -6.31
C GLN A 28 -9.42 -10.13 -5.61
N SER A 29 -10.31 -9.14 -5.57
CA SER A 29 -10.07 -7.92 -4.82
C SER A 29 -10.32 -8.15 -3.34
N CYS A 30 -9.36 -7.72 -2.52
CA CYS A 30 -9.41 -7.75 -1.08
C CYS A 30 -9.34 -6.32 -0.54
N LEU A 31 -10.05 -6.06 0.55
CA LEU A 31 -10.01 -4.78 1.25
C LEU A 31 -8.97 -4.87 2.35
N VAL A 32 -8.08 -3.88 2.41
CA VAL A 32 -7.10 -3.77 3.49
C VAL A 32 -7.22 -2.45 4.21
N GLY A 33 -6.87 -2.44 5.49
CA GLY A 33 -6.71 -1.18 6.19
C GLY A 33 -5.97 -1.29 7.52
N ALA A 34 -5.40 -0.18 7.98
CA ALA A 34 -4.70 -0.15 9.25
C ALA A 34 -5.70 -0.03 10.42
N THR A 35 -5.36 -0.69 11.52
CA THR A 35 -6.14 -0.72 12.76
C THR A 35 -5.39 -0.09 13.92
N ALA A 36 -6.12 0.31 14.96
CA ALA A 36 -5.57 0.88 16.20
C ALA A 36 -4.51 0.02 16.91
N GLY A 37 -4.41 -1.27 16.59
CA GLY A 37 -3.44 -2.20 17.19
C GLY A 37 -2.11 -2.30 16.44
N ASN A 38 -1.78 -1.38 15.53
CA ASN A 38 -0.62 -1.48 14.62
C ASN A 38 -0.65 -2.76 13.78
N LYS A 39 -1.86 -3.15 13.37
CA LYS A 39 -2.14 -4.28 12.50
C LYS A 39 -2.82 -3.81 11.23
N VAL A 40 -2.56 -4.49 10.12
CA VAL A 40 -3.34 -4.35 8.90
C VAL A 40 -4.36 -5.47 8.87
N PHE A 41 -5.65 -5.13 8.77
CA PHE A 41 -6.67 -6.14 8.48
C PHE A 41 -6.71 -6.39 6.98
N ILE A 42 -6.99 -7.62 6.59
CA ILE A 42 -7.15 -8.06 5.21
C ILE A 42 -8.49 -8.79 5.15
N HIS A 43 -9.49 -8.17 4.53
CA HIS A 43 -10.78 -8.77 4.29
C HIS A 43 -10.84 -9.32 2.87
N SER A 44 -10.95 -10.65 2.78
CA SER A 44 -11.04 -11.36 1.51
C SER A 44 -12.39 -12.09 1.43
N PRO A 45 -13.36 -11.61 0.63
CA PRO A 45 -14.70 -12.22 0.58
C PRO A 45 -14.71 -13.69 0.16
N ARG A 46 -13.70 -14.12 -0.62
CA ARG A 46 -13.67 -15.42 -1.30
C ARG A 46 -12.41 -16.26 -1.03
N ASP A 47 -11.42 -15.73 -0.30
CA ASP A 47 -10.26 -16.52 0.11
C ASP A 47 -10.52 -17.14 1.48
N VAL A 48 -10.79 -18.44 1.47
CA VAL A 48 -10.77 -19.30 2.65
C VAL A 48 -9.35 -19.85 2.73
N ASN A 49 -8.37 -19.05 3.17
CA ASN A 49 -7.01 -19.53 3.34
C ASN A 49 -6.91 -20.30 4.68
N PRO A 50 -6.82 -21.65 4.69
CA PRO A 50 -7.02 -22.45 5.91
C PRO A 50 -5.91 -22.29 6.96
N GLN A 51 -4.81 -21.62 6.61
CA GLN A 51 -3.65 -21.40 7.49
C GLN A 51 -3.65 -20.03 8.19
N ALA A 52 -4.45 -19.07 7.71
CA ALA A 52 -4.56 -17.77 8.35
C ALA A 52 -5.48 -17.88 9.58
N GLN A 53 -5.17 -17.16 10.66
CA GLN A 53 -6.11 -16.94 11.76
C GLN A 53 -7.29 -16.11 11.24
N GLN A 54 -8.26 -16.79 10.63
CA GLN A 54 -9.49 -16.19 10.13
C GLN A 54 -10.35 -15.83 11.34
N LEU A 55 -10.57 -14.53 11.50
CA LEU A 55 -11.61 -14.02 12.38
C LEU A 55 -12.97 -14.12 11.68
N GLU A 56 -14.04 -13.94 12.45
CA GLU A 56 -15.40 -13.83 11.91
C GLU A 56 -15.43 -12.83 10.74
N GLY A 57 -15.96 -13.25 9.59
CA GLY A 57 -16.07 -12.41 8.39
C GLY A 57 -14.90 -12.46 7.40
N ASN A 58 -14.11 -13.54 7.37
CA ASN A 58 -12.98 -13.74 6.46
C ASN A 58 -11.92 -12.62 6.56
N ILE A 59 -11.65 -12.21 7.79
CA ILE A 59 -10.64 -11.19 8.10
C ILE A 59 -9.38 -11.87 8.61
N SER A 60 -8.25 -11.57 7.98
CA SER A 60 -6.91 -11.91 8.47
C SER A 60 -6.23 -10.66 9.04
N LEU A 61 -5.35 -10.82 10.03
CA LEU A 61 -4.60 -9.70 10.62
C LEU A 61 -3.09 -9.89 10.37
N LEU A 62 -2.46 -8.87 9.81
CA LEU A 62 -1.01 -8.75 9.67
C LEU A 62 -0.47 -7.83 10.76
N ASN A 63 0.49 -8.30 11.55
CA ASN A 63 1.11 -7.50 12.60
C ASN A 63 2.29 -6.69 12.02
N VAL A 64 2.21 -5.36 12.09
CA VAL A 64 3.30 -4.47 11.66
C VAL A 64 4.16 -4.03 12.87
N ASN A 65 3.57 -4.01 14.08
CA ASN A 65 4.23 -3.64 15.34
C ASN A 65 4.83 -2.22 15.38
N GLN A 66 4.47 -1.38 14.40
CA GLN A 66 4.83 0.04 14.33
C GLN A 66 3.62 0.87 13.94
N VAL A 67 3.67 2.16 14.22
CA VAL A 67 2.60 3.10 13.85
C VAL A 67 2.53 3.18 12.33
N ILE A 68 1.41 2.72 11.77
CA ILE A 68 1.14 2.76 10.33
C ILE A 68 0.64 4.15 9.98
N THR A 69 1.34 4.83 9.08
CA THR A 69 1.05 6.20 8.64
C THR A 69 0.37 6.24 7.27
N SER A 70 0.67 5.28 6.40
CA SER A 70 0.09 5.17 5.06
C SER A 70 0.03 3.73 4.58
N LEU A 71 -0.90 3.43 3.67
CA LEU A 71 -1.00 2.15 2.97
C LEU A 71 -1.26 2.40 1.49
N ALA A 72 -0.66 1.59 0.62
CA ALA A 72 -0.97 1.55 -0.80
C ALA A 72 -0.98 0.10 -1.29
N CYS A 73 -1.79 -0.16 -2.32
CA CYS A 73 -1.80 -1.43 -3.05
C CYS A 73 -1.54 -1.15 -4.52
N GLY A 74 -0.74 -2.00 -5.15
CA GLY A 74 -0.43 -1.87 -6.58
C GLY A 74 0.63 -2.85 -7.04
N GLN A 75 0.84 -2.88 -8.35
CA GLN A 75 1.70 -3.85 -8.99
C GLN A 75 3.16 -3.37 -9.06
N LEU A 76 3.90 -3.46 -7.95
CA LEU A 76 5.30 -3.05 -7.96
C LEU A 76 6.21 -3.96 -8.82
N ASP A 77 5.87 -5.26 -8.94
CA ASP A 77 6.54 -6.17 -9.87
C ASP A 77 5.58 -6.69 -10.93
N GLU A 78 5.73 -6.18 -12.16
CA GLU A 78 4.86 -6.51 -13.28
C GLU A 78 4.85 -8.01 -13.62
N GLN A 79 5.94 -8.70 -13.30
CA GLN A 79 6.08 -10.14 -13.56
C GLN A 79 5.13 -10.99 -12.71
N LEU A 80 4.78 -10.53 -11.50
CA LEU A 80 3.95 -11.29 -10.56
C LEU A 80 2.46 -11.23 -10.92
N LYS A 81 2.02 -10.29 -11.77
CA LYS A 81 0.60 -10.08 -12.16
C LYS A 81 -0.36 -10.06 -10.97
N LYS A 82 0.09 -9.50 -9.84
CA LYS A 82 -0.67 -9.35 -8.60
C LYS A 82 -0.23 -8.09 -7.88
N ASP A 83 -1.08 -7.60 -7.00
CA ASP A 83 -0.77 -6.42 -6.20
C ASP A 83 0.06 -6.80 -4.98
N LEU A 84 0.97 -5.91 -4.60
CA LEU A 84 1.70 -5.94 -3.35
C LEU A 84 1.10 -4.91 -2.39
N LEU A 85 1.17 -5.21 -1.09
CA LEU A 85 0.81 -4.25 -0.05
C LEU A 85 2.07 -3.46 0.32
N VAL A 86 2.03 -2.14 0.17
CA VAL A 86 3.09 -1.27 0.68
C VAL A 86 2.60 -0.59 1.95
N VAL A 87 3.34 -0.78 3.03
CA VAL A 87 3.07 -0.24 4.35
C VAL A 87 4.10 0.82 4.68
N GLY A 88 3.63 2.04 4.90
CA GLY A 88 4.44 3.13 5.44
C GLY A 88 4.29 3.25 6.94
N THR A 89 5.42 3.42 7.63
CA THR A 89 5.46 3.78 9.05
C THR A 89 6.17 5.12 9.24
N SER A 90 6.26 5.57 10.49
CA SER A 90 6.98 6.80 10.84
C SER A 90 8.47 6.76 10.50
N THR A 91 9.06 5.57 10.31
CA THR A 91 10.51 5.41 10.12
C THR A 91 10.88 4.39 9.05
N ASN A 92 9.92 3.63 8.50
CA ASN A 92 10.19 2.51 7.61
C ASN A 92 9.15 2.43 6.49
N ILE A 93 9.54 1.74 5.44
CA ILE A 93 8.64 1.28 4.38
C ILE A 93 8.85 -0.21 4.14
N VAL A 94 7.73 -0.92 3.99
CA VAL A 94 7.71 -2.36 3.71
C VAL A 94 6.85 -2.63 2.50
N ALA A 95 7.37 -3.34 1.50
CA ALA A 95 6.56 -3.96 0.47
C ALA A 95 6.37 -5.44 0.80
N TYR A 96 5.12 -5.86 0.91
CA TYR A 96 4.74 -7.17 1.43
C TYR A 96 3.85 -7.94 0.44
N ASP A 97 4.24 -9.18 0.19
CA ASP A 97 3.46 -10.13 -0.60
C ASP A 97 2.55 -10.93 0.34
N ILE A 98 1.28 -10.53 0.39
CA ILE A 98 0.25 -11.17 1.25
C ILE A 98 0.03 -12.64 0.88
N ASP A 99 0.06 -12.96 -0.41
CA ASP A 99 -0.23 -14.31 -0.91
C ASP A 99 0.89 -15.29 -0.55
N ARG A 100 2.16 -14.84 -0.58
CA ARG A 100 3.32 -15.65 -0.20
C ARG A 100 3.73 -15.51 1.27
N ASN A 101 3.17 -14.54 1.99
CA ASN A 101 3.57 -14.18 3.35
C ASN A 101 5.08 -13.86 3.44
N VAL A 102 5.57 -12.99 2.56
CA VAL A 102 7.00 -12.62 2.46
C VAL A 102 7.16 -11.12 2.27
N ASP A 103 8.14 -10.53 2.96
CA ASP A 103 8.61 -9.16 2.70
C ASP A 103 9.40 -9.15 1.39
N ILE A 104 8.93 -8.39 0.40
CA ILE A 104 9.66 -8.16 -0.85
C ILE A 104 10.86 -7.25 -0.57
N PHE A 105 10.64 -6.21 0.23
CA PHE A 105 11.72 -5.44 0.83
C PHE A 105 11.28 -4.77 2.12
N PHE A 106 12.27 -4.44 2.94
CA PHE A 106 12.17 -3.61 4.13
C PHE A 106 13.25 -2.54 4.03
N LYS A 107 12.87 -1.26 4.12
CA LYS A 107 13.83 -0.14 4.03
C LYS A 107 13.53 0.92 5.08
N GLU A 108 14.58 1.41 5.71
CA GLU A 108 14.49 2.55 6.61
C GLU A 108 14.22 3.82 5.80
N ASN A 109 13.26 4.61 6.26
CA ASN A 109 12.89 5.90 5.70
C ASN A 109 12.79 6.92 6.84
N PRO A 110 13.91 7.56 7.24
CA PRO A 110 13.97 8.41 8.43
C PRO A 110 13.05 9.64 8.35
N ASP A 111 12.71 10.08 7.13
CA ASP A 111 11.77 11.18 6.90
C ASP A 111 10.29 10.77 7.08
N GLY A 112 10.02 9.48 7.29
CA GLY A 112 8.69 8.92 7.47
C GLY A 112 7.91 8.74 6.16
N ALA A 113 6.93 7.83 6.17
CA ALA A 113 6.11 7.52 4.99
C ALA A 113 4.65 7.95 5.21
N HIS A 114 4.36 9.24 5.03
CA HIS A 114 3.04 9.83 5.30
C HIS A 114 2.03 9.65 4.17
N ALA A 115 2.52 9.56 2.93
CA ALA A 115 1.72 9.29 1.74
C ALA A 115 2.47 8.31 0.84
N ILE A 116 1.74 7.36 0.25
CA ILE A 116 2.31 6.39 -0.69
C ILE A 116 1.39 6.27 -1.90
N THR A 117 1.99 6.23 -3.09
CA THR A 117 1.33 5.83 -4.32
C THR A 117 2.21 4.84 -5.09
N ILE A 118 1.61 4.01 -5.93
CA ILE A 118 2.34 3.01 -6.73
C ILE A 118 1.97 3.22 -8.20
N GLY A 119 2.99 3.30 -9.06
CA GLY A 119 2.77 3.36 -10.50
C GLY A 119 4.01 3.77 -11.28
N HIS A 120 3.81 4.06 -12.56
CA HIS A 120 4.86 4.56 -13.45
C HIS A 120 5.08 6.06 -13.22
N TRP A 121 6.36 6.46 -13.20
CA TRP A 121 6.80 7.84 -13.07
C TRP A 121 7.63 8.23 -14.30
N GLY A 122 7.18 9.24 -15.04
CA GLY A 122 7.85 9.68 -16.27
C GLY A 122 8.09 8.52 -17.24
N GLU A 123 9.26 8.55 -17.88
CA GLU A 123 9.70 7.52 -18.84
C GLU A 123 10.34 6.28 -18.17
N LEU A 124 10.29 6.18 -16.83
CA LEU A 124 10.93 5.05 -16.14
C LEU A 124 10.22 3.73 -16.50
N PRO A 125 10.97 2.68 -16.88
CA PRO A 125 10.39 1.43 -17.38
C PRO A 125 9.83 0.54 -16.26
N GLU A 126 10.10 0.85 -14.99
CA GLU A 126 9.68 0.08 -13.83
C GLU A 126 8.62 0.84 -13.03
N GLN A 127 7.68 0.12 -12.42
CA GLN A 127 6.78 0.70 -11.43
C GLN A 127 7.52 1.02 -10.14
N LEU A 128 7.16 2.16 -9.53
CA LEU A 128 7.76 2.65 -8.30
C LEU A 128 6.73 2.71 -7.18
N ALA A 129 7.18 2.43 -5.97
CA ALA A 129 6.51 2.86 -4.76
C ALA A 129 7.02 4.26 -4.40
N ILE A 130 6.22 5.28 -4.69
CA ILE A 130 6.54 6.67 -4.44
C ILE A 130 6.02 7.04 -3.06
N VAL A 131 6.89 7.60 -2.24
CA VAL A 131 6.72 7.83 -0.81
C VAL A 131 6.99 9.28 -0.51
N GLY A 132 6.03 9.94 0.14
CA GLY A 132 6.18 11.29 0.67
C GLY A 132 6.39 11.26 2.17
N GLY A 133 7.43 11.98 2.62
CA GLY A 133 7.79 12.14 4.02
C GLY A 133 7.86 13.60 4.47
N ASN A 134 8.76 13.86 5.42
CA ASN A 134 9.05 15.20 5.90
C ASN A 134 9.96 15.95 4.90
N CYS A 135 9.36 16.82 4.09
CA CYS A 135 10.06 17.62 3.08
C CYS A 135 10.81 16.80 2.00
N SER A 136 10.47 15.52 1.83
CA SER A 136 11.12 14.63 0.87
C SER A 136 10.12 13.73 0.14
N ILE A 137 10.47 13.38 -1.09
CA ILE A 137 9.81 12.36 -1.90
C ILE A 137 10.89 11.36 -2.36
N HIS A 138 10.62 10.09 -2.12
CA HIS A 138 11.45 8.97 -2.54
C HIS A 138 10.64 8.04 -3.46
N GLY A 139 11.30 7.34 -4.38
CA GLY A 139 10.67 6.36 -5.26
C GLY A 139 11.49 5.09 -5.31
N PHE A 140 10.94 4.03 -4.72
CA PHE A 140 11.62 2.75 -4.61
C PHE A 140 11.14 1.78 -5.67
N ASN A 141 12.07 1.11 -6.35
CA ASN A 141 11.74 0.00 -7.24
C ASN A 141 11.56 -1.32 -6.45
N LYS A 142 11.22 -2.40 -7.16
CA LYS A 142 11.05 -3.73 -6.55
C LYS A 142 12.29 -4.29 -5.85
N LYS A 143 13.48 -3.78 -6.17
CA LYS A 143 14.76 -4.17 -5.55
C LYS A 143 15.12 -3.30 -4.34
N SER A 144 14.24 -2.41 -3.91
CA SER A 144 14.45 -1.39 -2.86
C SER A 144 15.50 -0.32 -3.21
N GLU A 145 15.86 -0.19 -4.48
CA GLU A 145 16.75 0.88 -4.95
C GLU A 145 15.95 2.18 -5.02
N ASP A 146 16.55 3.27 -4.52
CA ASP A 146 15.94 4.60 -4.59
C ASP A 146 16.31 5.24 -5.93
N VAL A 147 15.36 5.27 -6.86
CA VAL A 147 15.57 5.72 -8.24
C VAL A 147 14.97 7.10 -8.51
N LEU A 148 14.17 7.61 -7.59
CA LEU A 148 13.57 8.93 -7.65
C LEU A 148 13.74 9.58 -6.28
N TRP A 149 14.49 10.68 -6.22
CA TRP A 149 14.63 11.46 -5.00
C TRP A 149 14.48 12.94 -5.30
N THR A 150 13.62 13.60 -4.54
CA THR A 150 13.45 15.05 -4.60
C THR A 150 12.99 15.62 -3.26
N VAL A 151 13.06 16.93 -3.11
CA VAL A 151 12.67 17.65 -1.90
C VAL A 151 11.38 18.43 -2.13
N THR A 152 10.58 18.57 -1.08
CA THR A 152 9.35 19.37 -1.08
C THR A 152 9.47 20.52 -0.08
N GLY A 153 8.61 21.54 -0.24
CA GLY A 153 8.65 22.72 0.63
C GLY A 153 8.21 22.46 2.08
N ASP A 154 7.39 21.42 2.31
CA ASP A 154 6.87 21.01 3.62
C ASP A 154 6.49 19.51 3.58
N ASN A 155 5.98 18.98 4.68
CA ASN A 155 5.54 17.61 4.85
C ASN A 155 4.51 17.19 3.80
N VAL A 156 4.78 16.07 3.14
CA VAL A 156 3.88 15.49 2.14
C VAL A 156 2.71 14.81 2.86
N SER A 157 1.47 15.20 2.50
CA SER A 157 0.25 14.67 3.12
C SER A 157 -0.60 13.82 2.16
N SER A 158 -0.38 13.94 0.86
CA SER A 158 -1.06 13.17 -0.18
C SER A 158 -0.22 13.16 -1.45
N LEU A 159 -0.29 12.07 -2.22
CA LEU A 159 0.33 11.91 -3.52
C LEU A 159 -0.68 11.30 -4.49
N ALA A 160 -0.61 11.70 -5.75
CA ALA A 160 -1.34 11.10 -6.84
C ALA A 160 -0.46 11.18 -8.09
N LEU A 161 -0.52 10.15 -8.92
CA LEU A 161 0.13 10.13 -10.23
C LEU A 161 -0.88 10.65 -11.26
N LEU A 162 -0.47 11.62 -12.06
CA LEU A 162 -1.30 12.21 -13.10
C LEU A 162 -0.44 12.59 -14.28
N ASP A 163 -0.89 12.25 -15.48
CA ASP A 163 -0.38 12.83 -16.72
C ASP A 163 -1.00 14.23 -16.90
N PHE A 164 -0.32 15.26 -16.41
CA PHE A 164 -0.80 16.63 -16.40
C PHE A 164 -0.66 17.30 -17.77
N ASN A 165 0.41 17.00 -18.50
CA ASN A 165 0.72 17.62 -19.78
C ASN A 165 0.15 16.85 -20.99
N SER A 166 -0.43 15.67 -20.76
CA SER A 166 -0.97 14.74 -21.77
C SER A 166 0.07 14.16 -22.74
N ASP A 167 1.30 13.95 -22.29
CA ASP A 167 2.38 13.31 -23.06
C ASP A 167 2.39 11.77 -22.96
N GLY A 168 1.50 11.21 -22.12
CA GLY A 168 1.36 9.77 -21.89
C GLY A 168 2.18 9.25 -20.71
N TYR A 169 2.90 10.10 -20.00
CA TYR A 169 3.66 9.77 -18.81
C TYR A 169 3.08 10.48 -17.57
N ASN A 170 3.11 9.82 -16.41
CA ASN A 170 2.64 10.46 -15.18
C ASN A 170 3.76 11.30 -14.56
N GLU A 171 3.39 12.45 -14.02
CA GLU A 171 4.19 13.25 -13.08
C GLU A 171 3.69 13.17 -11.64
#